data_AF-A0A1C6S9R1-F1
#
_entry.id   AF-A0A1C6S9R1-F1
#
_cell.length_a   1.000
_cell.length_b   1.000
_cell.length_c   1.000
_cell.angle_alpha   90.00
_cell.angle_beta   90.00
_cell.angle_gamma   90.00
#
_symmetry.space_group_name_H-M   'P 1'
#
loop_
_entity.id
_entity.type
_entity.pdbx_description
1 polymer ?
#
loop_
_entity_poly.entity_id
_entity_poly.type
_entity_poly.pdbx_seq_one_letter_code
_entity_poly.pdbx_strand_id
1 'polypeptide(L)'
;MAERRKRVVRAWLWGLSGFVGVLLLLFVFVVGPWLFTRHPQRGLDPDQVLKARNDVRTTLVQALAGLAVAGGLVVTYCTFRQNQTEQDRTYALRQNEQVNELYTKAVEQLGHDEAPVRLGALYSLVHLAQANPEQRQTVVDVLCAYLRMPYTPPRAPKPVASKRDPTQELQVRLTAQRLLGDHLRRPRGVSGTDAQRLPPSPDETFRPGIHLDLTGAVLFQGLHLEHTSVTYALFAEAIFVDGVWMEGATFNEDAVFHGATFSHDCNFNGVTFNSGAIFTEASFHGDAWFRESTFTGRALFDQVTFEGDTSFASTTFAGVATFGDATFGGNSLFREGAFTGDGTFTGATFRGDAVFNDARFTGSVMFDEATFTGHASFNRVTFAGGAEFSRALFGSIANFDEVTCPASAFFVGAAFAYVAQFRNSTFAFAVFNGASFSGGAYFGKTSFVKLGSFGGVTFGRDAVFRETTFGYSFFDEARVLHLQNSAHLLWPEKWTVQPDADDLTRGTLVYQSSGNWEEDGLMSMPFDDEEIPPEVLLPIFRAQSKLQEEAGE
;
A
#
# COMPACT_ATOMS: atom_id res chain seq x y z
N MET A 1 -23.69 -13.54 -48.88
CA MET A 1 -25.17 -13.70 -48.78
C MET A 1 -25.95 -12.41 -48.46
N ALA A 2 -25.39 -11.45 -47.71
CA ALA A 2 -26.09 -10.22 -47.32
C ALA A 2 -26.48 -9.29 -48.50
N GLU A 3 -25.66 -9.21 -49.56
CA GLU A 3 -25.99 -8.39 -50.75
C GLU A 3 -27.22 -8.89 -51.52
N ARG A 4 -27.40 -10.21 -51.62
CA ARG A 4 -28.51 -10.82 -52.39
C ARG A 4 -29.85 -10.56 -51.69
N ARG A 5 -29.89 -10.63 -50.35
CA ARG A 5 -31.07 -10.23 -49.54
C ARG A 5 -31.38 -8.74 -49.70
N LYS A 6 -30.38 -7.85 -49.70
CA LYS A 6 -30.58 -6.40 -49.90
C LYS A 6 -31.13 -6.04 -51.28
N ARG A 7 -30.85 -6.84 -52.33
CA ARG A 7 -31.42 -6.63 -53.68
C ARG A 7 -32.88 -7.10 -53.76
N VAL A 8 -33.20 -8.25 -53.18
CA VAL A 8 -34.57 -8.78 -53.16
C VAL A 8 -35.51 -7.88 -52.37
N VAL A 9 -35.08 -7.39 -51.20
CA VAL A 9 -35.88 -6.45 -50.39
C VAL A 9 -36.11 -5.13 -51.12
N ARG A 10 -35.08 -4.59 -51.81
CA ARG A 10 -35.25 -3.40 -52.65
C ARG A 10 -36.26 -3.64 -53.77
N ALA A 11 -36.18 -4.77 -54.49
CA ALA A 11 -37.11 -5.08 -55.57
C ALA A 11 -38.58 -5.14 -55.09
N TRP A 12 -38.83 -5.75 -53.93
CA TRP A 12 -40.17 -5.77 -53.33
C TRP A 12 -40.66 -4.39 -52.89
N LEU A 13 -39.78 -3.55 -52.33
CA LEU A 13 -40.10 -2.16 -51.98
C LEU A 13 -40.46 -1.32 -53.21
N TRP A 14 -39.73 -1.47 -54.31
CA TRP A 14 -40.06 -0.80 -55.59
C TRP A 14 -41.40 -1.28 -56.16
N GLY A 15 -41.66 -2.60 -56.12
CA GLY A 15 -42.93 -3.17 -56.57
C GLY A 15 -44.13 -2.69 -55.76
N LEU A 16 -44.00 -2.66 -54.42
CA LEU A 16 -45.04 -2.17 -53.52
C LEU A 16 -45.29 -0.66 -53.69
N SER A 17 -44.22 0.14 -53.82
CA SER A 17 -44.33 1.59 -54.06
C SER A 17 -45.00 1.88 -55.40
N GLY A 18 -44.70 1.10 -56.44
CA GLY A 18 -45.36 1.22 -57.75
C GLY A 18 -46.85 0.91 -57.67
N PHE A 19 -47.24 -0.15 -56.96
CA PHE A 19 -48.63 -0.53 -56.76
C PHE A 19 -49.43 0.52 -55.97
N VAL A 20 -48.86 1.04 -54.88
CA VAL A 20 -49.46 2.13 -54.10
C VAL A 20 -49.60 3.41 -54.94
N GLY A 21 -48.60 3.72 -55.77
CA GLY A 21 -48.66 4.84 -56.71
C GLY A 21 -49.81 4.71 -57.71
N VAL A 22 -50.03 3.52 -58.26
CA VAL A 22 -51.16 3.24 -59.17
C VAL A 22 -52.50 3.39 -58.45
N LEU A 23 -52.64 2.88 -57.23
CA LEU A 23 -53.85 3.04 -56.43
C LEU A 23 -54.15 4.50 -56.10
N LEU A 24 -53.12 5.31 -55.78
CA LEU A 24 -53.26 6.74 -55.54
C LEU A 24 -53.71 7.48 -56.80
N LEU A 25 -53.12 7.19 -57.96
CA LEU A 25 -53.56 7.76 -59.23
C LEU A 25 -55.01 7.38 -59.54
N LEU A 26 -55.38 6.12 -59.32
CA LEU A 26 -56.75 5.65 -59.52
C LEU A 26 -57.73 6.34 -58.56
N PHE A 27 -57.33 6.61 -57.32
CA PHE A 27 -58.13 7.40 -56.39
C PHE A 27 -58.27 8.86 -56.83
N VAL A 28 -57.19 9.53 -57.24
CA VAL A 28 -57.21 10.95 -57.62
C VAL A 28 -58.02 11.20 -58.88
N PHE A 29 -57.88 10.33 -59.89
CA PHE A 29 -58.46 10.57 -61.21
C PHE A 29 -59.84 9.92 -61.39
N VAL A 30 -60.14 8.84 -60.68
CA VAL A 30 -61.35 8.02 -60.88
C VAL A 30 -62.22 7.98 -59.62
N VAL A 31 -61.72 7.38 -58.53
CA VAL A 31 -62.58 7.04 -57.36
C VAL A 31 -62.94 8.27 -56.53
N GLY A 32 -61.99 9.15 -56.23
CA GLY A 32 -62.17 10.38 -55.45
C GLY A 32 -63.16 11.34 -56.10
N PRO A 33 -62.97 11.75 -57.37
CA PRO A 33 -63.93 12.61 -58.07
C PRO A 33 -65.32 12.00 -58.14
N TRP A 34 -65.43 10.68 -58.31
CA TRP A 34 -66.72 9.98 -58.25
C TRP A 34 -67.33 9.99 -56.84
N LEU A 35 -66.54 9.69 -55.81
CA LEU A 35 -66.98 9.58 -54.41
C LEU A 35 -67.46 10.92 -53.85
N PHE A 36 -66.67 11.99 -54.05
CA PHE A 36 -67.00 13.34 -53.56
C PHE A 36 -68.12 14.03 -54.37
N THR A 37 -68.50 13.48 -55.52
CA THR A 37 -69.64 13.98 -56.33
C THR A 37 -70.85 13.04 -56.34
N ARG A 38 -70.88 11.98 -55.50
CA ARG A 38 -71.87 10.88 -55.55
C ARG A 38 -73.27 11.20 -54.98
N HIS A 39 -73.44 12.28 -54.22
CA HIS A 39 -74.73 12.65 -53.59
C HIS A 39 -75.49 13.73 -54.41
N PRO A 40 -76.84 13.78 -54.36
CA PRO A 40 -77.69 13.93 -55.55
C PRO A 40 -77.76 15.36 -56.10
N GLN A 41 -77.27 15.52 -57.33
CA GLN A 41 -77.31 16.76 -58.11
C GLN A 41 -78.69 16.94 -58.75
N ARG A 42 -79.65 17.51 -58.01
CA ARG A 42 -80.91 17.97 -58.63
C ARG A 42 -80.69 19.35 -59.24
N GLY A 43 -80.66 19.41 -60.58
CA GLY A 43 -80.75 20.66 -61.34
C GLY A 43 -79.44 21.31 -61.82
N LEU A 44 -78.34 20.55 -61.97
CA LEU A 44 -77.09 21.08 -62.53
C LEU A 44 -76.95 20.70 -64.01
N ASP A 45 -76.52 21.67 -64.83
CA ASP A 45 -76.20 21.51 -66.25
C ASP A 45 -74.96 20.60 -66.42
N PRO A 46 -74.80 19.79 -67.49
CA PRO A 46 -73.69 18.86 -67.66
C PRO A 46 -72.29 19.49 -67.47
N ASP A 47 -72.15 20.77 -67.83
CA ASP A 47 -70.91 21.54 -67.69
C ASP A 47 -70.53 21.81 -66.23
N GLN A 48 -71.51 22.00 -65.34
CA GLN A 48 -71.27 22.27 -63.92
C GLN A 48 -70.79 21.02 -63.18
N VAL A 49 -71.25 19.84 -63.61
CA VAL A 49 -70.81 18.53 -63.07
C VAL A 49 -69.37 18.22 -63.47
N LEU A 50 -69.02 18.51 -64.73
CA LEU A 50 -67.65 18.40 -65.24
C LEU A 50 -66.68 19.32 -64.49
N LYS A 51 -67.11 20.56 -64.23
CA LYS A 51 -66.31 21.53 -63.45
C LYS A 51 -66.06 21.04 -62.02
N ALA A 52 -67.09 20.58 -61.30
CA ALA A 52 -66.94 20.08 -59.94
C ALA A 52 -65.99 18.86 -59.84
N ARG A 53 -66.05 17.94 -60.83
CA ARG A 53 -65.11 16.80 -60.88
C ARG A 53 -63.67 17.24 -61.14
N ASN A 54 -63.47 18.24 -62.02
CA ASN A 54 -62.14 18.79 -62.27
C ASN A 54 -61.60 19.57 -61.07
N ASP A 55 -62.43 20.31 -60.33
CA ASP A 55 -62.01 21.03 -59.12
C ASP A 55 -61.58 20.05 -58.01
N VAL A 56 -62.32 18.95 -57.83
CA VAL A 56 -61.95 17.86 -56.91
C VAL A 56 -60.62 17.21 -57.34
N ARG A 57 -60.43 16.91 -58.63
CA ARG A 57 -59.15 16.40 -59.14
C ARG A 57 -58.00 17.36 -58.85
N THR A 58 -58.20 18.64 -59.12
CA THR A 58 -57.17 19.68 -58.92
C THR A 58 -56.79 19.80 -57.45
N THR A 59 -57.78 19.78 -56.54
CA THR A 59 -57.56 19.82 -55.09
C THR A 59 -56.83 18.56 -54.59
N LEU A 60 -57.20 17.38 -55.08
CA LEU A 60 -56.53 16.11 -54.74
C LEU A 60 -55.08 16.07 -55.24
N VAL A 61 -54.82 16.61 -56.44
CA VAL A 61 -53.45 16.76 -56.99
C VAL A 61 -52.63 17.72 -56.13
N GLN A 62 -53.20 18.86 -55.72
CA GLN A 62 -52.53 19.83 -54.85
C GLN A 62 -52.23 19.25 -53.46
N ALA A 63 -53.14 18.48 -52.87
CA ALA A 63 -52.93 17.81 -51.60
C ALA A 63 -51.80 16.77 -51.67
N LEU A 64 -51.74 15.98 -52.75
CA LEU A 64 -50.63 15.05 -53.00
C LEU A 64 -49.30 15.76 -53.23
N ALA A 65 -49.31 16.87 -53.97
CA ALA A 65 -48.12 17.70 -54.14
C ALA A 65 -47.62 18.24 -52.79
N GLY A 66 -48.51 18.71 -51.92
CA GLY A 66 -48.18 19.15 -50.56
C GLY A 66 -47.58 18.05 -49.69
N LEU A 67 -48.13 16.83 -49.74
CA LEU A 67 -47.59 15.66 -49.04
C LEU A 67 -46.21 15.24 -49.59
N ALA A 68 -46.00 15.31 -50.91
CA ALA A 68 -44.71 15.02 -51.52
C ALA A 68 -43.64 16.03 -51.08
N VAL A 69 -43.99 17.32 -51.00
CA VAL A 69 -43.10 18.38 -50.48
C VAL A 69 -42.79 18.15 -48.99
N ALA A 70 -43.80 17.85 -48.16
CA ALA A 70 -43.60 17.55 -46.74
C ALA A 70 -42.72 16.31 -46.52
N GLY A 71 -42.95 15.24 -47.29
CA GLY A 71 -42.09 14.05 -47.29
C GLY A 71 -40.66 14.35 -47.71
N GLY A 72 -40.47 15.16 -48.76
CA GLY A 72 -39.16 15.64 -49.19
C GLY A 72 -38.44 16.45 -48.11
N LEU A 73 -39.15 17.32 -47.38
CA LEU A 73 -38.60 18.08 -46.25
C LEU A 73 -38.21 17.17 -45.08
N VAL A 74 -39.03 16.17 -44.73
CA VAL A 74 -38.70 15.19 -43.68
C VAL A 74 -37.48 14.37 -44.06
N VAL A 75 -37.41 13.86 -45.30
CA VAL A 75 -36.23 13.12 -45.79
C VAL A 75 -35.00 14.01 -45.76
N THR A 76 -35.11 15.26 -46.21
CA THR A 76 -34.00 16.22 -46.19
C THR A 76 -33.55 16.52 -44.76
N TYR A 77 -34.47 16.71 -43.81
CA TYR A 77 -34.16 16.91 -42.40
C TYR A 77 -33.50 15.68 -41.77
N CYS A 78 -34.02 14.47 -42.02
CA CYS A 78 -33.41 13.23 -41.55
C CYS A 78 -32.00 13.04 -42.14
N THR A 79 -31.82 13.33 -43.42
CA THR A 79 -30.51 13.25 -44.10
C THR A 79 -29.54 14.30 -43.55
N PHE A 80 -30.02 15.52 -43.27
CA PHE A 80 -29.22 16.58 -42.65
C PHE A 80 -28.78 16.20 -41.23
N ARG A 81 -29.69 15.67 -40.42
CA ARG A 81 -29.40 15.13 -39.07
C ARG A 81 -28.37 13.99 -39.13
N GLN A 82 -28.48 13.09 -40.10
CA GLN A 82 -27.48 12.03 -40.31
C GLN A 82 -26.12 12.60 -40.72
N ASN A 83 -26.09 13.54 -41.67
CA ASN A 83 -24.86 14.16 -42.13
C ASN A 83 -24.13 14.95 -41.02
N GLN A 84 -24.85 15.64 -40.13
CA GLN A 84 -24.23 16.29 -38.97
C GLN A 84 -23.52 15.29 -38.07
N THR A 85 -24.17 14.16 -37.73
CA THR A 85 -23.52 13.14 -36.89
C THR A 85 -22.33 12.45 -37.56
N GLU A 86 -22.33 12.31 -38.89
CA GLU A 86 -21.17 11.79 -39.63
C GLU A 86 -20.02 12.80 -39.70
N GLN A 87 -20.34 14.09 -39.81
CA GLN A 87 -19.34 15.16 -39.73
C GLN A 87 -18.67 15.20 -38.36
N ASP A 88 -19.44 15.22 -37.27
CA ASP A 88 -18.89 15.23 -35.91
C ASP A 88 -17.97 14.03 -35.67
N ARG A 89 -18.37 12.83 -36.13
CA ARG A 89 -17.54 11.62 -36.06
C ARG A 89 -16.26 11.75 -36.87
N THR A 90 -16.33 12.27 -38.09
CA THR A 90 -15.13 12.43 -38.94
C THR A 90 -14.19 13.53 -38.45
N TYR A 91 -14.69 14.57 -37.77
CA TYR A 91 -13.85 15.55 -37.09
C TYR A 91 -13.13 14.93 -35.89
N ALA A 92 -13.85 14.21 -35.03
CA ALA A 92 -13.26 13.52 -33.88
C ALA A 92 -12.22 12.46 -34.31
N LEU A 93 -12.50 11.69 -35.36
CA LEU A 93 -11.55 10.73 -35.92
C LEU A 93 -10.28 11.42 -36.44
N ARG A 94 -10.41 12.49 -37.22
CA ARG A 94 -9.26 13.25 -37.72
C ARG A 94 -8.42 13.87 -36.60
N GLN A 95 -9.08 14.38 -35.56
CA GLN A 95 -8.38 14.90 -34.38
C GLN A 95 -7.57 13.80 -33.69
N ASN A 96 -8.17 12.61 -33.48
CA ASN A 96 -7.47 11.47 -32.90
C ASN A 96 -6.33 10.95 -33.78
N GLU A 97 -6.51 10.92 -35.11
CA GLU A 97 -5.46 10.56 -36.06
C GLU A 97 -4.27 11.54 -35.98
N GLN A 98 -4.54 12.85 -35.90
CA GLN A 98 -3.49 13.86 -35.77
C GLN A 98 -2.73 13.76 -34.44
N VAL A 99 -3.44 13.52 -33.32
CA VAL A 99 -2.81 13.29 -32.01
C VAL A 99 -1.93 12.04 -32.05
N ASN A 100 -2.42 10.96 -32.65
CA ASN A 100 -1.65 9.72 -32.80
C ASN A 100 -0.41 9.90 -33.70
N GLU A 101 -0.51 10.70 -34.77
CA GLU A 101 0.63 11.00 -35.64
C GLU A 101 1.72 11.81 -34.90
N LEU A 102 1.32 12.85 -34.16
CA LEU A 102 2.25 13.64 -33.33
C LEU A 102 2.91 12.79 -32.24
N TYR A 103 2.13 11.91 -31.61
CA TYR A 103 2.63 10.96 -30.63
C TYR A 103 3.66 10.01 -31.26
N THR A 104 3.31 9.37 -32.38
CA THR A 104 4.19 8.41 -33.08
C THR A 104 5.51 9.09 -33.48
N LYS A 105 5.43 10.32 -34.00
CA LYS A 105 6.61 11.11 -34.37
C LYS A 105 7.48 11.44 -33.17
N ALA A 106 6.90 11.82 -32.04
CA ALA A 106 7.66 12.12 -30.83
C ALA A 106 8.34 10.85 -30.27
N VAL A 107 7.65 9.71 -30.26
CA VAL A 107 8.24 8.41 -29.86
C VAL A 107 9.39 8.01 -30.80
N GLU A 108 9.23 8.19 -32.12
CA GLU A 108 10.30 7.95 -33.10
C GLU A 108 11.52 8.85 -32.84
N GLN A 109 11.30 10.13 -32.56
CA GLN A 109 12.35 11.09 -32.22
C GLN A 109 13.05 10.77 -30.89
N LEU A 110 12.38 10.11 -29.94
CA LEU A 110 12.99 9.63 -28.70
C LEU A 110 14.00 8.49 -28.96
N GLY A 111 13.89 7.81 -30.09
CA GLY A 111 14.86 6.80 -30.56
C GLY A 111 16.12 7.37 -31.20
N HIS A 112 16.16 8.67 -31.50
CA HIS A 112 17.22 9.31 -32.29
C HIS A 112 18.60 9.27 -31.61
N ASP A 113 19.69 9.25 -32.39
CA ASP A 113 21.07 9.18 -31.86
C ASP A 113 21.49 10.48 -31.15
N GLU A 114 21.00 11.63 -31.62
CA GLU A 114 21.29 12.95 -31.05
C GLU A 114 20.40 13.29 -29.85
N ALA A 115 21.02 13.63 -28.72
CA ALA A 115 20.31 13.99 -27.50
C ALA A 115 19.40 15.24 -27.61
N PRO A 116 19.76 16.31 -28.36
CA PRO A 116 18.86 17.45 -28.55
C PRO A 116 17.50 17.06 -29.17
N VAL A 117 17.49 16.11 -30.11
CA VAL A 117 16.26 15.60 -30.73
C VAL A 117 15.42 14.82 -29.71
N ARG A 118 16.06 13.98 -28.89
CA ARG A 118 15.39 13.24 -27.81
C ARG A 118 14.80 14.15 -26.75
N LEU A 119 15.52 15.21 -26.34
CA LEU A 119 14.99 16.21 -25.42
C LEU A 119 13.76 16.92 -26.00
N GLY A 120 13.81 17.32 -27.27
CA GLY A 120 12.66 17.88 -27.98
C GLY A 120 11.46 16.93 -28.00
N ALA A 121 11.70 15.63 -28.19
CA ALA A 121 10.67 14.60 -28.13
C ALA A 121 10.03 14.49 -26.74
N LEU A 122 10.82 14.48 -25.66
CA LEU A 122 10.31 14.42 -24.27
C LEU A 122 9.34 15.58 -23.98
N TYR A 123 9.74 16.81 -24.30
CA TYR A 123 8.87 17.99 -24.11
C TYR A 123 7.63 17.93 -24.99
N SER A 124 7.73 17.42 -26.23
CA SER A 124 6.60 17.26 -27.14
C SER A 124 5.58 16.25 -26.61
N LEU A 125 6.04 15.11 -26.07
CA LEU A 125 5.19 14.10 -25.44
C LEU A 125 4.45 14.68 -24.23
N VAL A 126 5.16 15.40 -23.37
CA VAL A 126 4.58 16.02 -22.18
C VAL A 126 3.53 17.07 -22.54
N HIS A 127 3.80 17.91 -23.55
CA HIS A 127 2.84 18.88 -24.05
C HIS A 127 1.60 18.22 -24.66
N LEU A 128 1.79 17.14 -25.42
CA LEU A 128 0.70 16.35 -25.98
C LEU A 128 -0.20 15.76 -24.88
N ALA A 129 0.38 15.25 -23.80
CA ALA A 129 -0.36 14.77 -22.63
C ALA A 129 -1.09 15.89 -21.86
N GLN A 130 -0.59 17.13 -21.91
CA GLN A 130 -1.28 18.27 -21.29
C GLN A 130 -2.58 18.60 -22.03
N ALA A 131 -2.55 18.61 -23.37
CA ALA A 131 -3.71 18.86 -24.20
C ALA A 131 -4.70 17.69 -24.27
N ASN A 132 -4.24 16.46 -24.00
CA ASN A 132 -5.02 15.23 -24.18
C ASN A 132 -4.98 14.36 -22.91
N PRO A 133 -5.95 14.52 -21.98
CA PRO A 133 -5.99 13.76 -20.74
C PRO A 133 -5.95 12.24 -20.91
N GLU A 134 -6.59 11.72 -21.96
CA GLU A 134 -6.62 10.28 -22.27
C GLU A 134 -5.23 9.70 -22.58
N GLN A 135 -4.27 10.53 -23.02
CA GLN A 135 -2.91 10.09 -23.39
C GLN A 135 -1.90 10.24 -22.24
N ARG A 136 -2.31 10.76 -21.08
CA ARG A 136 -1.40 11.06 -19.97
C ARG A 136 -0.67 9.81 -19.47
N GLN A 137 -1.41 8.71 -19.28
CA GLN A 137 -0.82 7.44 -18.83
C GLN A 137 0.13 6.90 -19.90
N THR A 138 -0.29 6.87 -21.16
CA THR A 138 0.55 6.41 -22.28
C THR A 138 1.90 7.16 -22.35
N VAL A 139 1.88 8.48 -22.16
CA VAL A 139 3.11 9.29 -22.15
C VAL A 139 3.99 8.95 -20.94
N VAL A 140 3.41 8.79 -19.75
CA VAL A 140 4.16 8.36 -18.56
C VAL A 140 4.78 6.98 -18.79
N ASP A 141 4.04 6.03 -19.38
CA ASP A 141 4.52 4.69 -19.71
C ASP A 141 5.72 4.73 -20.67
N VAL A 142 5.72 5.64 -21.65
CA VAL A 142 6.86 5.85 -22.56
C VAL A 142 8.08 6.41 -21.80
N LEU A 143 7.89 7.41 -20.93
CA LEU A 143 8.97 7.96 -20.11
C LEU A 143 9.58 6.89 -19.20
N CYS A 144 8.72 6.12 -18.54
CA CYS A 144 9.07 4.97 -17.71
C CYS A 144 9.81 3.88 -18.49
N ALA A 145 9.31 3.50 -19.67
CA ALA A 145 9.97 2.54 -20.56
C ALA A 145 11.36 3.02 -20.99
N TYR A 146 11.52 4.32 -21.27
CA TYR A 146 12.81 4.91 -21.59
C TYR A 146 13.79 4.81 -20.41
N LEU A 147 13.34 5.13 -19.19
CA LEU A 147 14.16 5.06 -17.98
C LEU A 147 14.56 3.62 -17.62
N ARG A 148 13.71 2.64 -17.90
CA ARG A 148 14.00 1.21 -17.72
C ARG A 148 14.99 0.63 -18.74
N MET A 149 15.28 1.33 -19.84
CA MET A 149 16.30 0.85 -20.78
C MET A 149 17.68 0.81 -20.10
N PRO A 150 18.52 -0.22 -20.37
CA PRO A 150 19.85 -0.33 -19.78
C PRO A 150 20.70 0.92 -20.02
N TYR A 151 21.47 1.33 -19.02
CA TYR A 151 22.36 2.47 -19.10
C TYR A 151 23.64 2.26 -18.30
N THR A 152 24.77 2.61 -18.90
CA THR A 152 26.10 2.54 -18.27
C THR A 152 26.61 3.98 -18.08
N PRO A 153 26.85 4.44 -16.84
CA PRO A 153 27.23 5.82 -16.56
C PRO A 153 28.63 6.18 -17.07
N PRO A 154 28.96 7.47 -17.24
CA PRO A 154 30.20 7.91 -17.89
C PRO A 154 31.48 7.54 -17.14
N ARG A 155 31.38 7.23 -15.83
CA ARG A 155 32.50 6.82 -14.97
C ARG A 155 32.83 5.33 -15.08
N ALA A 156 31.98 4.51 -15.70
CA ALA A 156 32.28 3.12 -15.98
C ALA A 156 33.10 3.00 -17.29
N PRO A 157 33.99 2.00 -17.42
CA PRO A 157 34.72 1.78 -18.66
C PRO A 157 33.74 1.69 -19.83
N LYS A 158 33.94 2.51 -20.86
CA LYS A 158 33.02 2.59 -22.02
C LYS A 158 32.78 1.19 -22.57
N PRO A 159 31.52 0.73 -22.66
CA PRO A 159 31.21 -0.44 -23.47
C PRO A 159 31.63 -0.17 -24.91
N VAL A 160 32.37 -1.10 -25.51
CA VAL A 160 32.95 -0.99 -26.87
C VAL A 160 31.87 -0.79 -27.95
N ALA A 161 30.58 -0.92 -27.61
CA ALA A 161 29.44 -0.93 -28.54
C ALA A 161 28.39 0.21 -28.37
N SER A 162 28.56 1.16 -27.45
CA SER A 162 27.56 2.24 -27.30
C SER A 162 27.69 3.31 -28.39
N LYS A 163 26.67 3.43 -29.26
CA LYS A 163 26.56 4.54 -30.23
C LYS A 163 26.30 5.90 -29.57
N ARG A 164 25.70 5.92 -28.37
CA ARG A 164 25.31 7.15 -27.65
C ARG A 164 26.39 7.58 -26.68
N ASP A 165 26.63 8.89 -26.58
CA ASP A 165 27.47 9.47 -25.52
C ASP A 165 26.75 9.28 -24.16
N PRO A 166 27.35 8.53 -23.21
CA PRO A 166 26.76 8.31 -21.89
C PRO A 166 26.41 9.60 -21.15
N THR A 167 27.18 10.68 -21.34
CA THR A 167 26.95 11.96 -20.66
C THR A 167 25.70 12.65 -21.18
N GLN A 168 25.50 12.62 -22.51
CA GLN A 168 24.30 13.17 -23.13
C GLN A 168 23.07 12.34 -22.81
N GLU A 169 23.20 11.01 -22.81
CA GLU A 169 22.13 10.09 -22.44
C GLU A 169 21.68 10.30 -20.98
N LEU A 170 22.62 10.56 -20.06
CA LEU A 170 22.29 10.96 -18.68
C LEU A 170 21.38 12.17 -18.65
N GLN A 171 21.70 13.24 -19.41
CA GLN A 171 20.90 14.46 -19.44
C GLN A 171 19.45 14.23 -19.93
N VAL A 172 19.26 13.33 -20.89
CA VAL A 172 17.91 12.96 -21.36
C VAL A 172 17.13 12.23 -20.26
N ARG A 173 17.77 11.30 -19.55
CA ARG A 173 17.16 10.55 -18.44
C ARG A 173 16.80 11.45 -17.25
N LEU A 174 17.70 12.36 -16.90
CA LEU A 174 17.45 13.36 -15.85
C LEU A 174 16.27 14.27 -16.22
N THR A 175 16.17 14.66 -17.49
CA THR A 175 15.00 15.40 -17.98
C THR A 175 13.72 14.58 -17.84
N ALA A 176 13.73 13.30 -18.19
CA ALA A 176 12.57 12.42 -18.00
C ALA A 176 12.17 12.27 -16.53
N GLN A 177 13.13 12.08 -15.61
CA GLN A 177 12.90 12.04 -14.16
C GLN A 177 12.25 13.34 -13.64
N ARG A 178 12.76 14.51 -14.06
CA ARG A 178 12.21 15.81 -13.67
C ARG A 178 10.78 16.00 -14.17
N LEU A 179 10.52 15.67 -15.44
CA LEU A 179 9.19 15.78 -16.02
C LEU A 179 8.17 14.89 -15.31
N LEU A 180 8.56 13.69 -14.86
CA LEU A 180 7.70 12.84 -14.02
C LEU A 180 7.38 13.54 -12.70
N GLY A 181 8.40 14.00 -11.95
CA GLY A 181 8.18 14.69 -10.67
C GLY A 181 7.29 15.93 -10.77
N ASP A 182 7.52 16.77 -11.78
CA ASP A 182 6.78 18.03 -11.98
C ASP A 182 5.28 17.79 -12.26
N HIS A 183 4.94 16.75 -13.03
CA HIS A 183 3.56 16.45 -13.40
C HIS A 183 2.80 15.60 -12.38
N LEU A 184 3.51 15.01 -11.42
CA LEU A 184 2.92 14.24 -10.33
C LEU A 184 2.77 15.05 -9.05
N ARG A 185 3.39 16.23 -8.96
CA ARG A 185 3.34 17.11 -7.79
C ARG A 185 1.93 17.68 -7.60
N ARG A 186 1.34 17.45 -6.43
CA ARG A 186 -0.04 17.88 -6.12
C ARG A 186 -0.12 19.38 -5.82
N PRO A 187 -1.30 20.01 -6.00
CA PRO A 187 -1.51 21.40 -5.59
C PRO A 187 -1.26 21.63 -4.10
N ARG A 188 -0.76 22.82 -3.74
CA ARG A 188 -0.48 23.18 -2.34
C ARG A 188 -1.76 23.20 -1.51
N GLY A 189 -1.69 22.66 -0.30
CA GLY A 189 -2.81 22.64 0.65
C GLY A 189 -3.88 21.58 0.36
N VAL A 190 -3.74 20.78 -0.69
CA VAL A 190 -4.65 19.68 -1.02
C VAL A 190 -4.01 18.36 -0.64
N SER A 191 -4.72 17.50 0.10
CA SER A 191 -4.27 16.14 0.42
C SER A 191 -3.98 15.34 -0.84
N GLY A 192 -3.04 14.40 -0.80
CA GLY A 192 -2.74 13.55 -1.96
C GLY A 192 -3.95 12.76 -2.45
N THR A 193 -4.78 12.26 -1.53
CA THR A 193 -6.01 11.54 -1.87
C THR A 193 -7.07 12.46 -2.50
N ASP A 194 -7.22 13.68 -1.98
CA ASP A 194 -8.17 14.65 -2.53
C ASP A 194 -7.71 15.18 -3.89
N ALA A 195 -6.40 15.30 -4.10
CA ALA A 195 -5.83 15.68 -5.38
C ALA A 195 -6.29 14.71 -6.49
N GLN A 196 -6.40 13.41 -6.21
CA GLN A 196 -6.89 12.42 -7.18
C GLN A 196 -8.34 12.64 -7.64
N ARG A 197 -9.13 13.42 -6.90
CA ARG A 197 -10.54 13.73 -7.22
C ARG A 197 -10.70 15.07 -7.94
N LEU A 198 -9.63 15.85 -8.10
CA LEU A 198 -9.70 17.13 -8.77
C LEU A 198 -10.03 16.94 -10.26
N PRO A 199 -10.93 17.76 -10.83
CA PRO A 199 -11.17 17.74 -12.26
C PRO A 199 -9.89 18.17 -13.01
N PRO A 200 -9.62 17.63 -14.21
CA PRO A 200 -8.50 18.09 -15.01
C PRO A 200 -8.63 19.60 -15.29
N SER A 201 -7.68 20.39 -14.80
CA SER A 201 -7.59 21.82 -15.10
C SER A 201 -6.51 22.05 -16.16
N PRO A 202 -6.73 22.91 -17.16
CA PRO A 202 -5.69 23.36 -18.08
C PRO A 202 -4.55 24.12 -17.38
N ASP A 203 -4.87 24.77 -16.26
CA ASP A 203 -3.98 25.66 -15.51
C ASP A 203 -3.14 24.92 -14.45
N GLU A 204 -3.50 23.66 -14.13
CA GLU A 204 -2.75 22.85 -13.17
C GLU A 204 -1.86 21.82 -13.87
N THR A 205 -0.62 21.73 -13.39
CA THR A 205 0.40 20.81 -13.91
C THR A 205 0.18 19.36 -13.45
N PHE A 206 -0.56 19.19 -12.36
CA PHE A 206 -0.83 17.92 -11.69
C PHE A 206 -1.75 17.01 -12.54
N ARG A 207 -1.48 15.70 -12.49
CA ARG A 207 -2.20 14.69 -13.26
C ARG A 207 -2.76 13.60 -12.33
N PRO A 208 -4.08 13.58 -12.07
CA PRO A 208 -4.69 12.50 -11.31
C PRO A 208 -4.74 11.20 -12.13
N GLY A 209 -4.79 10.06 -11.44
CA GLY A 209 -4.98 8.73 -12.03
C GLY A 209 -3.73 8.12 -12.67
N ILE A 210 -2.53 8.59 -12.31
CA ILE A 210 -1.29 8.12 -12.94
C ILE A 210 -0.70 6.92 -12.20
N HIS A 211 -0.33 5.90 -12.98
CA HIS A 211 0.48 4.76 -12.58
C HIS A 211 1.93 4.99 -13.01
N LEU A 212 2.87 4.69 -12.11
CA LEU A 212 4.31 4.86 -12.35
C LEU A 212 4.99 3.48 -12.35
N ASP A 213 5.64 3.10 -13.45
CA ASP A 213 6.38 1.82 -13.56
C ASP A 213 7.86 2.03 -13.88
N LEU A 214 8.67 2.03 -12.84
CA LEU A 214 10.14 2.13 -12.89
C LEU A 214 10.80 0.81 -12.46
N THR A 215 10.10 -0.32 -12.64
CA THR A 215 10.62 -1.67 -12.36
C THR A 215 11.95 -1.91 -13.06
N GLY A 216 12.98 -2.31 -12.32
CA GLY A 216 14.33 -2.57 -12.82
C GLY A 216 15.07 -1.34 -13.37
N ALA A 217 14.54 -0.13 -13.18
CA ALA A 217 15.19 1.09 -13.66
C ALA A 217 16.42 1.44 -12.81
N VAL A 218 17.48 1.92 -13.46
CA VAL A 218 18.64 2.51 -12.77
C VAL A 218 18.53 4.04 -12.86
N LEU A 219 18.31 4.69 -11.71
CA LEU A 219 18.02 6.11 -11.60
C LEU A 219 19.20 6.86 -11.00
N PHE A 220 19.56 7.98 -11.61
CA PHE A 220 20.75 8.76 -11.28
C PHE A 220 20.40 10.19 -10.85
N GLN A 221 21.28 10.79 -10.06
CA GLN A 221 21.15 12.14 -9.46
C GLN A 221 19.82 12.38 -8.74
N GLY A 222 19.31 11.30 -8.15
CA GLY A 222 18.14 11.28 -7.31
C GLY A 222 16.82 11.29 -8.06
N LEU A 223 15.82 10.67 -7.46
CA LEU A 223 14.43 10.73 -7.89
C LEU A 223 13.67 11.64 -6.93
N HIS A 224 13.13 12.75 -7.48
CA HIS A 224 12.40 13.76 -6.75
C HIS A 224 10.90 13.60 -6.98
N LEU A 225 10.19 13.12 -5.96
CA LEU A 225 8.75 12.91 -5.93
C LEU A 225 8.12 13.59 -4.69
N GLU A 226 8.71 14.68 -4.20
CA GLU A 226 8.22 15.38 -3.02
C GLU A 226 6.83 15.97 -3.28
N HIS A 227 5.92 15.75 -2.34
CA HIS A 227 4.52 16.15 -2.42
C HIS A 227 3.83 15.68 -3.70
N THR A 228 4.21 14.53 -4.25
CA THR A 228 3.50 13.93 -5.38
C THR A 228 2.28 13.14 -4.92
N SER A 229 1.34 12.89 -5.83
CA SER A 229 0.25 11.96 -5.62
C SER A 229 0.11 11.06 -6.84
N VAL A 230 0.28 9.75 -6.64
CA VAL A 230 0.17 8.73 -7.69
C VAL A 230 -0.85 7.69 -7.28
N THR A 231 -1.45 7.03 -8.28
CA THR A 231 -2.36 5.92 -8.03
C THR A 231 -1.53 4.71 -7.63
N TYR A 232 -0.71 4.19 -8.54
CA TYR A 232 0.10 2.99 -8.33
C TYR A 232 1.56 3.28 -8.62
N ALA A 233 2.50 2.67 -7.88
CA ALA A 233 3.92 2.87 -8.13
C ALA A 233 4.73 1.58 -8.03
N LEU A 234 5.42 1.22 -9.10
CA LEU A 234 6.31 0.07 -9.19
C LEU A 234 7.76 0.54 -9.30
N PHE A 235 8.55 0.12 -8.34
CA PHE A 235 10.00 0.29 -8.24
C PHE A 235 10.68 -1.05 -7.92
N ALA A 236 10.03 -2.17 -8.21
CA ALA A 236 10.59 -3.49 -7.95
C ALA A 236 11.93 -3.63 -8.69
N GLU A 237 12.96 -4.11 -7.97
CA GLU A 237 14.34 -4.25 -8.47
C GLU A 237 14.97 -2.96 -9.02
N ALA A 238 14.38 -1.78 -8.74
CA ALA A 238 14.94 -0.51 -9.17
C ALA A 238 16.20 -0.18 -8.36
N ILE A 239 17.19 0.44 -9.01
CA ILE A 239 18.44 0.88 -8.39
C ILE A 239 18.46 2.40 -8.38
N PHE A 240 18.32 2.98 -7.20
CA PHE A 240 18.51 4.39 -6.94
C PHE A 240 19.99 4.63 -6.59
N VAL A 241 20.74 5.12 -7.57
CA VAL A 241 22.20 5.32 -7.46
C VAL A 241 22.53 6.48 -6.53
N ASP A 242 21.68 7.48 -6.48
CA ASP A 242 21.77 8.65 -5.60
C ASP A 242 20.50 8.75 -4.74
N GLY A 243 20.45 9.74 -3.83
CA GLY A 243 19.38 9.84 -2.83
C GLY A 243 17.97 10.00 -3.41
N VAL A 244 16.96 9.53 -2.67
CA VAL A 244 15.55 9.51 -3.09
C VAL A 244 14.73 10.43 -2.20
N TRP A 245 13.93 11.31 -2.80
CA TRP A 245 13.17 12.34 -2.07
C TRP A 245 11.67 12.19 -2.36
N MET A 246 10.94 11.58 -1.42
CA MET A 246 9.49 11.33 -1.50
C MET A 246 8.73 11.98 -0.34
N GLU A 247 9.30 13.04 0.24
CA GLU A 247 8.73 13.73 1.38
C GLU A 247 7.29 14.19 1.09
N GLY A 248 6.36 13.82 1.96
CA GLY A 248 4.95 14.17 1.82
C GLY A 248 4.25 13.63 0.56
N ALA A 249 4.84 12.63 -0.12
CA ALA A 249 4.22 11.96 -1.25
C ALA A 249 3.02 11.09 -0.80
N THR A 250 2.11 10.80 -1.71
CA THR A 250 0.94 9.95 -1.44
C THR A 250 0.80 8.88 -2.52
N PHE A 251 0.82 7.62 -2.09
CA PHE A 251 0.55 6.45 -2.91
C PHE A 251 -0.87 5.96 -2.58
N ASN A 252 -1.78 6.05 -3.55
CA ASN A 252 -3.20 5.81 -3.29
C ASN A 252 -3.57 4.32 -3.36
N GLU A 253 -2.86 3.56 -4.17
CA GLU A 253 -2.87 2.10 -4.26
C GLU A 253 -1.48 1.57 -3.86
N ASP A 254 -1.14 0.33 -4.24
CA ASP A 254 0.13 -0.26 -3.79
C ASP A 254 1.36 0.46 -4.34
N ALA A 255 2.37 0.57 -3.48
CA ALA A 255 3.71 1.03 -3.80
C ALA A 255 4.70 -0.11 -3.59
N VAL A 256 5.32 -0.59 -4.67
CA VAL A 256 6.17 -1.78 -4.67
C VAL A 256 7.63 -1.39 -4.84
N PHE A 257 8.42 -1.64 -3.81
CA PHE A 257 9.87 -1.47 -3.73
C PHE A 257 10.59 -2.81 -3.50
N HIS A 258 9.94 -3.94 -3.81
CA HIS A 258 10.50 -5.27 -3.64
C HIS A 258 11.87 -5.40 -4.32
N GLY A 259 12.90 -5.82 -3.58
CA GLY A 259 14.25 -5.96 -4.11
C GLY A 259 14.91 -4.65 -4.58
N ALA A 260 14.33 -3.48 -4.28
CA ALA A 260 14.89 -2.20 -4.69
C ALA A 260 16.17 -1.87 -3.91
N THR A 261 17.12 -1.23 -4.58
CA THR A 261 18.39 -0.80 -3.98
C THR A 261 18.46 0.72 -3.87
N PHE A 262 18.59 1.23 -2.65
CA PHE A 262 18.84 2.63 -2.34
C PHE A 262 20.31 2.80 -1.94
N SER A 263 21.12 3.40 -2.81
CA SER A 263 22.57 3.45 -2.64
C SER A 263 23.04 4.59 -1.72
N HIS A 264 22.15 5.53 -1.42
CA HIS A 264 22.40 6.73 -0.60
C HIS A 264 21.12 7.06 0.19
N ASP A 265 21.21 8.10 1.02
CA ASP A 265 20.12 8.55 1.90
C ASP A 265 18.79 8.73 1.16
N CYS A 266 17.72 8.30 1.81
CA CYS A 266 16.36 8.42 1.30
C CYS A 266 15.43 9.08 2.33
N ASN A 267 14.54 9.93 1.82
CA ASN A 267 13.58 10.68 2.61
C ASN A 267 12.17 10.32 2.18
N PHE A 268 11.51 9.55 3.04
CA PHE A 268 10.09 9.19 3.00
C PHE A 268 9.32 9.87 4.14
N ASN A 269 9.84 10.97 4.71
CA ASN A 269 9.16 11.65 5.82
C ASN A 269 7.78 12.15 5.38
N GLY A 270 6.77 11.97 6.23
CA GLY A 270 5.40 12.39 5.94
C GLY A 270 4.75 11.67 4.75
N VAL A 271 5.34 10.60 4.21
CA VAL A 271 4.74 9.84 3.12
C VAL A 271 3.46 9.15 3.59
N THR A 272 2.46 9.07 2.72
CA THR A 272 1.22 8.34 2.99
C THR A 272 1.06 7.19 1.99
N PHE A 273 0.98 5.96 2.49
CA PHE A 273 0.62 4.77 1.72
C PHE A 273 -0.81 4.37 2.09
N ASN A 274 -1.76 4.62 1.20
CA ASN A 274 -3.19 4.34 1.46
C ASN A 274 -3.53 2.84 1.32
N SER A 275 -2.78 2.10 0.51
CA SER A 275 -2.88 0.63 0.36
C SER A 275 -1.59 -0.04 0.85
N GLY A 276 -1.05 -1.04 0.14
CA GLY A 276 0.16 -1.76 0.50
C GLY A 276 1.43 -0.99 0.18
N ALA A 277 2.40 -1.00 1.10
CA ALA A 277 3.77 -0.58 0.85
C ALA A 277 4.68 -1.80 0.98
N ILE A 278 5.31 -2.22 -0.11
CA ILE A 278 6.04 -3.50 -0.21
C ILE A 278 7.52 -3.21 -0.39
N PHE A 279 8.30 -3.29 0.68
CA PHE A 279 9.75 -3.12 0.74
C PHE A 279 10.49 -4.43 0.97
N THR A 280 9.84 -5.57 0.74
CA THR A 280 10.44 -6.89 0.99
C THR A 280 11.73 -7.06 0.19
N GLU A 281 12.79 -7.56 0.83
CA GLU A 281 14.12 -7.73 0.24
C GLU A 281 14.78 -6.44 -0.29
N ALA A 282 14.25 -5.25 0.05
CA ALA A 282 14.89 -3.99 -0.32
C ALA A 282 16.18 -3.76 0.49
N SER A 283 17.12 -3.01 -0.09
CA SER A 283 18.42 -2.71 0.53
C SER A 283 18.68 -1.20 0.55
N PHE A 284 18.83 -0.64 1.75
CA PHE A 284 19.13 0.77 2.00
C PHE A 284 20.57 0.90 2.51
N HIS A 285 21.48 1.40 1.67
CA HIS A 285 22.90 1.54 1.99
C HIS A 285 23.22 2.87 2.71
N GLY A 286 22.40 3.90 2.49
CA GLY A 286 22.43 5.14 3.25
C GLY A 286 21.34 5.20 4.33
N ASP A 287 21.14 6.37 4.91
CA ASP A 287 20.12 6.56 5.94
C ASP A 287 18.70 6.52 5.36
N ALA A 288 17.76 5.95 6.10
CA ALA A 288 16.37 5.79 5.67
C ALA A 288 15.38 6.48 6.63
N TRP A 289 14.75 7.56 6.16
CA TRP A 289 13.90 8.40 6.99
C TRP A 289 12.42 8.23 6.62
N PHE A 290 11.63 7.66 7.52
CA PHE A 290 10.18 7.46 7.40
C PHE A 290 9.40 8.24 8.47
N ARG A 291 9.97 9.32 9.03
CA ARG A 291 9.36 10.04 10.16
C ARG A 291 7.99 10.61 9.79
N GLU A 292 7.06 10.58 10.74
CA GLU A 292 5.70 11.12 10.54
C GLU A 292 4.96 10.50 9.34
N SER A 293 5.38 9.33 8.86
CA SER A 293 4.72 8.64 7.75
C SER A 293 3.46 7.89 8.22
N THR A 294 2.59 7.56 7.28
CA THR A 294 1.36 6.81 7.53
C THR A 294 1.24 5.65 6.56
N PHE A 295 1.12 4.44 7.10
CA PHE A 295 0.84 3.20 6.38
C PHE A 295 -0.57 2.74 6.71
N THR A 296 -1.54 3.05 5.85
CA THR A 296 -2.95 2.71 6.07
C THR A 296 -3.21 1.23 5.83
N GLY A 297 -2.60 0.68 4.76
CA GLY A 297 -2.63 -0.75 4.45
C GLY A 297 -1.43 -1.50 5.05
N ARG A 298 -1.06 -2.62 4.40
CA ARG A 298 0.06 -3.46 4.85
C ARG A 298 1.39 -2.76 4.59
N ALA A 299 2.29 -2.77 5.56
CA ALA A 299 3.65 -2.27 5.43
C ALA A 299 4.62 -3.47 5.54
N LEU A 300 5.10 -3.96 4.41
CA LEU A 300 5.89 -5.18 4.33
C LEU A 300 7.37 -4.85 4.18
N PHE A 301 8.15 -5.07 5.22
CA PHE A 301 9.60 -4.87 5.29
C PHE A 301 10.33 -6.18 5.59
N ASP A 302 9.73 -7.33 5.30
CA ASP A 302 10.37 -8.63 5.52
C ASP A 302 11.66 -8.77 4.71
N GLN A 303 12.72 -9.27 5.35
CA GLN A 303 14.06 -9.43 4.78
C GLN A 303 14.67 -8.13 4.22
N VAL A 304 14.19 -6.96 4.66
CA VAL A 304 14.82 -5.68 4.32
C VAL A 304 16.18 -5.57 5.00
N THR A 305 17.14 -4.92 4.35
CA THR A 305 18.41 -4.53 4.96
C THR A 305 18.54 -3.01 4.99
N PHE A 306 18.67 -2.44 6.18
CA PHE A 306 19.07 -1.05 6.39
C PHE A 306 20.51 -1.02 6.89
N GLU A 307 21.48 -0.65 6.05
CA GLU A 307 22.89 -0.56 6.48
C GLU A 307 23.15 0.71 7.30
N GLY A 308 22.53 1.84 6.92
CA GLY A 308 22.58 3.12 7.62
C GLY A 308 21.58 3.24 8.77
N ASP A 309 21.46 4.46 9.32
CA ASP A 309 20.48 4.76 10.36
C ASP A 309 19.07 4.78 9.77
N THR A 310 18.08 4.30 10.53
CA THR A 310 16.68 4.24 10.11
C THR A 310 15.77 4.87 11.15
N SER A 311 14.80 5.67 10.72
CA SER A 311 13.81 6.25 11.63
C SER A 311 12.38 6.11 11.13
N PHE A 312 11.58 5.41 11.91
CA PHE A 312 10.12 5.37 11.88
C PHE A 312 9.53 6.18 13.04
N ALA A 313 10.22 7.23 13.49
CA ALA A 313 9.74 8.05 14.60
C ALA A 313 8.40 8.71 14.26
N SER A 314 7.45 8.68 15.19
CA SER A 314 6.10 9.23 15.03
C SER A 314 5.35 8.67 13.80
N THR A 315 5.73 7.47 13.33
CA THR A 315 5.05 6.78 12.21
C THR A 315 3.79 6.08 12.69
N THR A 316 2.75 6.09 11.86
CA THR A 316 1.52 5.32 12.10
C THR A 316 1.44 4.12 11.16
N PHE A 317 1.44 2.92 11.71
CA PHE A 317 1.13 1.67 11.02
C PHE A 317 -0.30 1.26 11.35
N ALA A 318 -1.23 1.66 10.48
CA ALA A 318 -2.65 1.39 10.69
C ALA A 318 -3.02 -0.06 10.36
N GLY A 319 -2.44 -0.58 9.27
CA GLY A 319 -2.49 -1.99 8.90
C GLY A 319 -1.36 -2.81 9.53
N VAL A 320 -1.26 -4.08 9.12
CA VAL A 320 -0.19 -4.98 9.56
C VAL A 320 1.17 -4.46 9.08
N ALA A 321 2.14 -4.41 9.99
CA ALA A 321 3.52 -4.03 9.69
C ALA A 321 4.47 -5.20 9.97
N THR A 322 5.19 -5.65 8.95
CA THR A 322 6.08 -6.81 9.04
C THR A 322 7.52 -6.41 8.80
N PHE A 323 8.42 -6.85 9.66
CA PHE A 323 9.87 -6.66 9.62
C PHE A 323 10.56 -8.02 9.91
N GLY A 324 9.94 -9.12 9.50
CA GLY A 324 10.46 -10.47 9.73
C GLY A 324 11.81 -10.64 9.06
N ASP A 325 12.79 -11.18 9.77
CA ASP A 325 14.18 -11.36 9.31
C ASP A 325 14.84 -10.08 8.77
N ALA A 326 14.33 -8.89 9.13
CA ALA A 326 14.91 -7.62 8.75
C ALA A 326 16.24 -7.38 9.46
N THR A 327 17.19 -6.73 8.78
CA THR A 327 18.49 -6.34 9.37
C THR A 327 18.60 -4.82 9.46
N PHE A 328 18.81 -4.31 10.67
CA PHE A 328 19.10 -2.91 10.97
C PHE A 328 20.58 -2.78 11.38
N GLY A 329 21.42 -2.36 10.44
CA GLY A 329 22.86 -2.16 10.58
C GLY A 329 23.22 -0.96 11.45
N GLY A 330 22.59 0.19 11.18
CA GLY A 330 22.69 1.40 11.99
C GLY A 330 21.70 1.45 13.15
N ASN A 331 21.54 2.64 13.72
CA ASN A 331 20.54 2.90 14.76
C ASN A 331 19.14 2.89 14.17
N SER A 332 18.19 2.29 14.89
CA SER A 332 16.79 2.17 14.47
C SER A 332 15.87 2.84 15.48
N LEU A 333 15.14 3.85 15.01
CA LEU A 333 14.30 4.71 15.87
C LEU A 333 12.81 4.51 15.53
N PHE A 334 12.08 3.87 16.44
CA PHE A 334 10.63 3.65 16.38
C PHE A 334 9.87 4.48 17.43
N ARG A 335 10.52 5.52 17.96
CA ARG A 335 10.00 6.34 19.05
C ARG A 335 8.66 6.98 18.70
N GLU A 336 7.74 7.00 19.66
CA GLU A 336 6.40 7.61 19.51
C GLU A 336 5.61 7.03 18.32
N GLY A 337 6.00 5.86 17.81
CA GLY A 337 5.30 5.15 16.75
C GLY A 337 4.00 4.52 17.23
N ALA A 338 2.99 4.47 16.36
CA ALA A 338 1.69 3.87 16.63
C ALA A 338 1.46 2.67 15.70
N PHE A 339 1.40 1.47 16.29
CA PHE A 339 1.06 0.23 15.60
C PHE A 339 -0.37 -0.15 15.98
N THR A 340 -1.35 0.21 15.15
CA THR A 340 -2.75 -0.16 15.40
C THR A 340 -3.10 -1.52 14.83
N GLY A 341 -2.49 -1.90 13.71
CA GLY A 341 -2.42 -3.29 13.26
C GLY A 341 -1.33 -4.06 13.98
N ASP A 342 -1.26 -5.37 13.72
CA ASP A 342 -0.22 -6.23 14.28
C ASP A 342 1.16 -5.86 13.71
N GLY A 343 2.17 -5.89 14.59
CA GLY A 343 3.57 -5.69 14.24
C GLY A 343 4.36 -6.99 14.37
N THR A 344 5.23 -7.32 13.41
CA THR A 344 6.19 -8.42 13.58
C THR A 344 7.61 -7.96 13.26
N PHE A 345 8.53 -8.37 14.10
CA PHE A 345 9.98 -8.25 14.04
C PHE A 345 10.61 -9.62 14.32
N THR A 346 9.87 -10.71 14.04
CA THR A 346 10.32 -12.09 14.27
C THR A 346 11.63 -12.33 13.52
N GLY A 347 12.65 -12.84 14.21
CA GLY A 347 13.98 -13.08 13.62
C GLY A 347 14.76 -11.81 13.22
N ALA A 348 14.23 -10.60 13.45
CA ALA A 348 14.89 -9.37 13.06
C ALA A 348 16.19 -9.16 13.85
N THR A 349 17.20 -8.60 13.19
CA THR A 349 18.52 -8.31 13.78
C THR A 349 18.76 -6.80 13.84
N PHE A 350 18.92 -6.28 15.04
CA PHE A 350 19.30 -4.90 15.34
C PHE A 350 20.76 -4.83 15.76
N ARG A 351 21.62 -4.36 14.86
CA ARG A 351 23.05 -4.24 15.10
C ARG A 351 23.41 -2.99 15.89
N GLY A 352 22.84 -1.85 15.48
CA GLY A 352 22.87 -0.59 16.24
C GLY A 352 21.82 -0.55 17.35
N ASP A 353 21.63 0.63 17.94
CA ASP A 353 20.65 0.82 18.99
C ASP A 353 19.22 0.72 18.43
N ALA A 354 18.33 0.04 19.15
CA ALA A 354 16.93 -0.11 18.79
C ALA A 354 16.05 0.61 19.82
N VAL A 355 15.47 1.74 19.42
CA VAL A 355 14.78 2.65 20.33
C VAL A 355 13.30 2.73 19.99
N PHE A 356 12.48 2.05 20.80
CA PHE A 356 11.02 1.99 20.73
C PHE A 356 10.34 2.91 21.76
N ASN A 357 11.08 3.81 22.41
CA ASN A 357 10.55 4.61 23.53
C ASN A 357 9.23 5.32 23.18
N ASP A 358 8.30 5.32 24.12
CA ASP A 358 6.97 5.95 23.98
C ASP A 358 6.11 5.39 22.82
N ALA A 359 6.50 4.27 22.20
CA ALA A 359 5.69 3.62 21.18
C ALA A 359 4.43 2.96 21.78
N ARG A 360 3.39 2.87 20.95
CA ARG A 360 2.11 2.24 21.31
C ARG A 360 1.77 1.12 20.34
N PHE A 361 1.69 -0.11 20.85
CA PHE A 361 1.24 -1.28 20.12
C PHE A 361 -0.18 -1.62 20.57
N THR A 362 -1.17 -1.26 19.74
CA THR A 362 -2.57 -1.61 19.97
C THR A 362 -2.88 -2.98 19.39
N GLY A 363 -2.32 -3.31 18.22
CA GLY A 363 -2.21 -4.69 17.75
C GLY A 363 -1.14 -5.46 18.54
N SER A 364 -1.09 -6.78 18.34
CA SER A 364 -0.05 -7.62 18.95
C SER A 364 1.30 -7.32 18.32
N VAL A 365 2.38 -7.40 19.10
CA VAL A 365 3.73 -7.26 18.56
C VAL A 365 4.58 -8.50 18.81
N MET A 366 5.25 -8.98 17.77
CA MET A 366 6.13 -10.15 17.83
C MET A 366 7.59 -9.75 17.63
N PHE A 367 8.45 -10.10 18.57
CA PHE A 367 9.91 -9.99 18.56
C PHE A 367 10.54 -11.35 18.88
N ASP A 368 9.83 -12.46 18.65
CA ASP A 368 10.37 -13.79 18.88
C ASP A 368 11.61 -14.02 18.01
N GLU A 369 12.64 -14.61 18.62
CA GLU A 369 13.93 -14.87 17.97
C GLU A 369 14.65 -13.61 17.44
N ALA A 370 14.18 -12.41 17.78
CA ALA A 370 14.85 -11.16 17.43
C ALA A 370 16.17 -11.02 18.19
N THR A 371 17.18 -10.46 17.52
CA THR A 371 18.51 -10.23 18.09
C THR A 371 18.80 -8.75 18.18
N PHE A 372 19.01 -8.24 19.39
CA PHE A 372 19.41 -6.87 19.69
C PHE A 372 20.87 -6.86 20.17
N THR A 373 21.82 -6.54 19.29
CA THR A 373 23.23 -6.44 19.71
C THR A 373 23.56 -5.08 20.32
N GLY A 374 22.94 -4.02 19.81
CA GLY A 374 23.00 -2.67 20.40
C GLY A 374 22.04 -2.51 21.58
N HIS A 375 21.94 -1.29 22.11
CA HIS A 375 21.02 -1.00 23.22
C HIS A 375 19.56 -1.13 22.75
N ALA A 376 18.78 -1.95 23.45
CA ALA A 376 17.36 -2.11 23.18
C ALA A 376 16.55 -1.31 24.22
N SER A 377 15.81 -0.30 23.78
CA SER A 377 15.07 0.59 24.67
C SER A 377 13.59 0.59 24.33
N PHE A 378 12.79 0.06 25.24
CA PHE A 378 11.32 0.00 25.25
C PHE A 378 10.75 0.87 26.39
N ASN A 379 11.44 1.95 26.75
CA ASN A 379 11.04 2.79 27.88
C ASN A 379 9.68 3.46 27.60
N ARG A 380 8.77 3.42 28.58
CA ARG A 380 7.40 3.95 28.45
C ARG A 380 6.59 3.38 27.29
N VAL A 381 6.90 2.17 26.83
CA VAL A 381 6.12 1.50 25.77
C VAL A 381 4.80 0.96 26.34
N THR A 382 3.73 1.08 25.55
CA THR A 382 2.45 0.43 25.82
C THR A 382 2.22 -0.74 24.86
N PHE A 383 2.17 -1.95 25.39
CA PHE A 383 1.81 -3.18 24.66
C PHE A 383 0.35 -3.56 24.94
N ALA A 384 -0.58 -2.83 24.35
CA ALA A 384 -2.01 -3.05 24.58
C ALA A 384 -2.53 -4.34 23.92
N GLY A 385 -2.00 -4.72 22.75
CA GLY A 385 -2.31 -5.99 22.08
C GLY A 385 -1.53 -7.20 22.59
N GLY A 386 -0.54 -6.98 23.45
CA GLY A 386 0.40 -8.00 23.91
C GLY A 386 1.72 -7.95 23.15
N ALA A 387 2.74 -8.57 23.74
CA ALA A 387 4.10 -8.60 23.20
C ALA A 387 4.75 -9.97 23.37
N GLU A 388 5.41 -10.43 22.33
CA GLU A 388 6.11 -11.71 22.29
C GLU A 388 7.61 -11.46 22.10
N PHE A 389 8.44 -11.93 23.03
CA PHE A 389 9.90 -11.85 23.02
C PHE A 389 10.54 -13.23 23.26
N SER A 390 9.80 -14.32 23.04
CA SER A 390 10.34 -15.66 23.24
C SER A 390 11.59 -15.90 22.39
N ARG A 391 12.63 -16.47 23.01
CA ARG A 391 13.95 -16.71 22.41
C ARG A 391 14.63 -15.44 21.84
N ALA A 392 14.17 -14.24 22.20
CA ALA A 392 14.85 -13.00 21.83
C ALA A 392 16.21 -12.89 22.55
N LEU A 393 17.19 -12.33 21.86
CA LEU A 393 18.56 -12.17 22.34
C LEU A 393 18.87 -10.69 22.55
N PHE A 394 19.12 -10.29 23.79
CA PHE A 394 19.56 -8.94 24.17
C PHE A 394 21.04 -8.96 24.52
N GLY A 395 21.87 -8.62 23.53
CA GLY A 395 23.33 -8.60 23.60
C GLY A 395 23.92 -7.40 24.34
N SER A 396 23.12 -6.37 24.64
CA SER A 396 23.51 -5.19 25.41
C SER A 396 22.43 -4.85 26.46
N ILE A 397 22.41 -3.61 26.97
CA ILE A 397 21.39 -3.15 27.91
C ILE A 397 20.01 -3.24 27.26
N ALA A 398 19.08 -3.89 27.97
CA ALA A 398 17.67 -3.95 27.61
C ALA A 398 16.84 -3.16 28.62
N ASN A 399 16.21 -2.08 28.16
CA ASN A 399 15.44 -1.18 29.01
C ASN A 399 13.94 -1.33 28.74
N PHE A 400 13.22 -1.94 29.67
CA PHE A 400 11.76 -2.08 29.73
C PHE A 400 11.18 -1.29 30.92
N ASP A 401 11.82 -0.20 31.33
CA ASP A 401 11.31 0.64 32.40
C ASP A 401 10.03 1.38 31.98
N GLU A 402 9.10 1.54 32.93
CA GLU A 402 7.82 2.22 32.75
C GLU A 402 6.94 1.61 31.64
N VAL A 403 7.15 0.32 31.33
CA VAL A 403 6.33 -0.41 30.37
C VAL A 403 4.94 -0.67 30.96
N THR A 404 3.91 -0.54 30.12
CA THR A 404 2.54 -0.94 30.47
C THR A 404 2.05 -2.00 29.49
N CYS A 405 1.74 -3.19 30.00
CA CYS A 405 1.21 -4.31 29.23
C CYS A 405 -0.07 -4.85 29.88
N PRO A 406 -1.26 -4.34 29.50
CA PRO A 406 -2.53 -4.85 30.02
C PRO A 406 -2.91 -6.24 29.46
N ALA A 407 -2.27 -6.65 28.36
CA ALA A 407 -2.37 -7.99 27.79
C ALA A 407 -1.19 -8.87 28.27
N SER A 408 -0.76 -9.83 27.45
CA SER A 408 0.34 -10.76 27.77
C SER A 408 1.69 -10.26 27.25
N ALA A 409 2.73 -10.40 28.07
CA ALA A 409 4.13 -10.23 27.67
C ALA A 409 4.90 -11.54 27.88
N PHE A 410 5.34 -12.16 26.78
CA PHE A 410 6.09 -13.42 26.81
C PHE A 410 7.58 -13.16 26.59
N PHE A 411 8.42 -13.70 27.46
CA PHE A 411 9.88 -13.64 27.40
C PHE A 411 10.48 -15.06 27.52
N VAL A 412 9.75 -16.07 27.03
CA VAL A 412 10.10 -17.49 27.25
C VAL A 412 11.42 -17.80 26.55
N GLY A 413 12.42 -18.27 27.32
CA GLY A 413 13.75 -18.55 26.79
C GLY A 413 14.53 -17.32 26.29
N ALA A 414 14.07 -16.09 26.59
CA ALA A 414 14.78 -14.88 26.23
C ALA A 414 16.14 -14.80 26.96
N ALA A 415 17.16 -14.27 26.30
CA ALA A 415 18.50 -14.16 26.87
C ALA A 415 18.93 -12.69 27.00
N PHE A 416 19.27 -12.28 28.21
CA PHE A 416 19.77 -10.95 28.54
C PHE A 416 21.24 -11.04 28.94
N ALA A 417 22.13 -10.72 28.01
CA ALA A 417 23.58 -10.83 28.21
C ALA A 417 24.12 -9.79 29.20
N TYR A 418 23.51 -8.60 29.22
CA TYR A 418 23.86 -7.49 30.11
C TYR A 418 22.68 -7.11 31.01
N VAL A 419 22.59 -5.84 31.40
CA VAL A 419 21.58 -5.33 32.33
C VAL A 419 20.21 -5.32 31.66
N ALA A 420 19.23 -5.92 32.32
CA ALA A 420 17.82 -5.86 31.96
C ALA A 420 17.04 -5.06 33.03
N GLN A 421 16.34 -4.02 32.59
CA GLN A 421 15.63 -3.09 33.47
C GLN A 421 14.13 -3.19 33.19
N PHE A 422 13.31 -3.37 34.23
CA PHE A 422 11.85 -3.49 34.17
C PHE A 422 11.18 -2.57 35.20
N ARG A 423 11.85 -1.51 35.63
CA ARG A 423 11.49 -0.72 36.80
C ARG A 423 10.23 0.10 36.54
N ASN A 424 9.41 0.27 37.57
CA ASN A 424 8.13 1.02 37.48
C ASN A 424 7.19 0.51 36.37
N SER A 425 7.31 -0.74 35.94
CA SER A 425 6.50 -1.31 34.87
C SER A 425 5.29 -2.05 35.42
N THR A 426 4.22 -2.14 34.62
CA THR A 426 2.99 -2.86 34.97
C THR A 426 2.68 -3.90 33.91
N PHE A 427 2.61 -5.16 34.31
CA PHE A 427 2.25 -6.29 33.46
C PHE A 427 1.02 -6.97 34.03
N ALA A 428 -0.02 -7.17 33.21
CA ALA A 428 -1.15 -8.00 33.59
C ALA A 428 -0.71 -9.47 33.66
N PHE A 429 -0.14 -9.96 32.55
CA PHE A 429 0.49 -11.28 32.48
C PHE A 429 1.91 -11.13 31.93
N ALA A 430 2.90 -11.65 32.66
CA ALA A 430 4.27 -11.74 32.18
C ALA A 430 4.84 -13.15 32.44
N VAL A 431 5.50 -13.72 31.43
CA VAL A 431 6.08 -15.07 31.50
C VAL A 431 7.55 -15.01 31.09
N PHE A 432 8.45 -15.27 32.03
CA PHE A 432 9.90 -15.30 31.88
C PHE A 432 10.46 -16.73 31.94
N ASN A 433 9.63 -17.73 31.64
CA ASN A 433 10.02 -19.12 31.82
C ASN A 433 11.25 -19.48 30.98
N GLY A 434 12.25 -20.11 31.58
CA GLY A 434 13.52 -20.45 30.93
C GLY A 434 14.37 -19.26 30.49
N ALA A 435 13.98 -18.02 30.81
CA ALA A 435 14.77 -16.85 30.46
C ALA A 435 16.10 -16.82 31.23
N SER A 436 17.14 -16.24 30.63
CA SER A 436 18.46 -16.11 31.24
C SER A 436 18.87 -14.65 31.40
N PHE A 437 19.22 -14.26 32.62
CA PHE A 437 19.74 -12.94 32.96
C PHE A 437 21.21 -13.07 33.34
N SER A 438 22.11 -12.99 32.36
CA SER A 438 23.55 -13.07 32.59
C SER A 438 24.11 -11.81 33.26
N GLY A 439 23.49 -10.65 33.00
CA GLY A 439 23.73 -9.40 33.71
C GLY A 439 22.75 -9.17 34.87
N GLY A 440 22.64 -7.93 35.33
CA GLY A 440 21.72 -7.56 36.41
C GLY A 440 20.29 -7.43 35.92
N ALA A 441 19.33 -7.99 36.66
CA ALA A 441 17.89 -7.91 36.39
C ALA A 441 17.20 -7.03 37.45
N TYR A 442 16.56 -5.94 37.03
CA TYR A 442 15.98 -4.94 37.93
C TYR A 442 14.47 -4.80 37.72
N PHE A 443 13.68 -5.41 38.61
CA PHE A 443 12.21 -5.38 38.64
C PHE A 443 11.67 -4.44 39.74
N GLY A 444 12.46 -3.44 40.15
CA GLY A 444 12.09 -2.55 41.25
C GLY A 444 10.81 -1.76 40.93
N LYS A 445 9.85 -1.74 41.86
CA LYS A 445 8.53 -1.10 41.69
C LYS A 445 7.70 -1.63 40.52
N THR A 446 8.01 -2.82 40.02
CA THR A 446 7.22 -3.49 38.98
C THR A 446 5.95 -4.10 39.60
N SER A 447 4.84 -4.08 38.86
CA SER A 447 3.59 -4.73 39.25
C SER A 447 3.22 -5.84 38.28
N PHE A 448 3.19 -7.08 38.77
CA PHE A 448 2.64 -8.23 38.07
C PHE A 448 1.20 -8.43 38.56
N VAL A 449 0.23 -7.86 37.86
CA VAL A 449 -1.15 -7.69 38.38
C VAL A 449 -1.90 -9.00 38.47
N LYS A 450 -1.86 -9.83 37.41
CA LYS A 450 -2.52 -11.15 37.39
C LYS A 450 -1.51 -12.26 37.51
N LEU A 451 -0.55 -12.37 36.58
CA LEU A 451 0.44 -13.45 36.55
C LEU A 451 1.85 -12.92 36.31
N GLY A 452 2.81 -13.38 37.11
CA GLY A 452 4.25 -13.26 36.86
C GLY A 452 4.92 -14.63 37.00
N SER A 453 5.22 -15.28 35.88
CA SER A 453 5.84 -16.61 35.87
C SER A 453 7.34 -16.53 35.57
N PHE A 454 8.16 -17.19 36.37
CA PHE A 454 9.62 -17.18 36.32
C PHE A 454 10.19 -18.62 36.38
N GLY A 455 9.43 -19.60 35.89
CA GLY A 455 9.80 -21.02 35.98
C GLY A 455 11.08 -21.33 35.20
N GLY A 456 12.06 -21.98 35.81
CA GLY A 456 13.36 -22.29 35.20
C GLY A 456 14.19 -21.07 34.81
N VAL A 457 13.84 -19.86 35.28
CA VAL A 457 14.64 -18.65 35.00
C VAL A 457 16.03 -18.77 35.62
N THR A 458 17.04 -18.20 34.98
CA THR A 458 18.41 -18.18 35.52
C THR A 458 18.88 -16.75 35.76
N PHE A 459 19.28 -16.44 37.00
CA PHE A 459 19.90 -15.17 37.39
C PHE A 459 21.41 -15.35 37.61
N GLY A 460 22.20 -14.72 36.75
CA GLY A 460 23.66 -14.74 36.78
C GLY A 460 24.30 -13.66 37.64
N ARG A 461 23.63 -12.52 37.86
CA ARG A 461 24.14 -11.44 38.72
C ARG A 461 23.04 -10.88 39.61
N ASP A 462 23.04 -9.57 39.83
CA ASP A 462 22.05 -8.87 40.64
C ASP A 462 20.63 -9.18 40.15
N ALA A 463 19.72 -9.45 41.08
CA ALA A 463 18.30 -9.65 40.82
C ALA A 463 17.53 -8.86 41.89
N VAL A 464 16.87 -7.78 41.47
CA VAL A 464 16.27 -6.80 42.38
C VAL A 464 14.75 -6.75 42.20
N PHE A 465 14.00 -7.16 43.21
CA PHE A 465 12.54 -7.11 43.28
C PHE A 465 12.04 -6.16 44.39
N ARG A 466 12.76 -5.06 44.62
CA ARG A 466 12.41 -4.07 45.66
C ARG A 466 11.09 -3.39 45.31
N GLU A 467 10.15 -3.36 46.24
CA GLU A 467 8.83 -2.73 46.06
C GLU A 467 8.04 -3.32 44.88
N THR A 468 8.37 -4.56 44.45
CA THR A 468 7.65 -5.28 43.42
C THR A 468 6.39 -5.91 44.02
N THR A 469 5.27 -5.83 43.30
CA THR A 469 4.01 -6.47 43.70
C THR A 469 3.69 -7.64 42.78
N PHE A 470 3.23 -8.75 43.36
CA PHE A 470 2.80 -9.94 42.63
C PHE A 470 1.35 -10.25 42.96
N GLY A 471 0.55 -10.49 41.92
CA GLY A 471 -0.70 -11.26 42.00
C GLY A 471 -0.36 -12.73 42.17
N TYR A 472 -0.61 -13.54 41.13
CA TYR A 472 -0.12 -14.92 41.07
C TYR A 472 1.31 -14.96 40.52
N SER A 473 2.21 -15.70 41.16
CA SER A 473 3.59 -15.84 40.69
C SER A 473 4.18 -17.22 40.95
N PHE A 474 5.04 -17.65 40.03
CA PHE A 474 5.72 -18.94 40.05
C PHE A 474 7.22 -18.70 39.84
N PHE A 475 8.06 -19.32 40.66
CA PHE A 475 9.52 -19.33 40.54
C PHE A 475 10.06 -20.76 40.64
N ASP A 476 9.27 -21.73 40.17
CA ASP A 476 9.63 -23.15 40.13
C ASP A 476 10.95 -23.34 39.38
N GLU A 477 11.89 -24.06 39.98
CA GLU A 477 13.20 -24.36 39.39
C GLU A 477 14.03 -23.11 39.00
N ALA A 478 13.69 -21.92 39.50
CA ALA A 478 14.45 -20.71 39.25
C ALA A 478 15.84 -20.79 39.90
N ARG A 479 16.88 -20.50 39.13
CA ARG A 479 18.29 -20.69 39.51
C ARG A 479 19.02 -19.37 39.71
N VAL A 480 19.91 -19.36 40.70
CA VAL A 480 20.84 -18.27 40.98
C VAL A 480 22.25 -18.81 40.86
N LEU A 481 23.03 -18.30 39.89
CA LEU A 481 24.33 -18.86 39.57
C LEU A 481 25.49 -18.33 40.44
N HIS A 482 25.29 -17.21 41.14
CA HIS A 482 26.33 -16.55 41.91
C HIS A 482 25.77 -15.93 43.21
N LEU A 483 25.74 -16.72 44.29
CA LEU A 483 25.19 -16.34 45.60
C LEU A 483 26.13 -15.47 46.46
N GLN A 484 27.44 -15.69 46.37
CA GLN A 484 28.40 -15.12 47.32
C GLN A 484 28.84 -13.69 46.99
N ASN A 485 28.48 -13.16 45.82
CA ASN A 485 29.13 -11.99 45.23
C ASN A 485 28.17 -10.86 44.82
N SER A 486 26.97 -10.84 45.36
CA SER A 486 25.89 -9.95 44.89
C SER A 486 25.14 -9.36 46.07
N ALA A 487 25.70 -8.26 46.61
CA ALA A 487 25.11 -7.43 47.67
C ALA A 487 23.73 -6.82 47.31
N HIS A 488 23.28 -7.05 46.09
CA HIS A 488 22.06 -6.48 45.51
C HIS A 488 21.04 -7.56 45.10
N LEU A 489 21.18 -8.81 45.57
CA LEU A 489 20.10 -9.79 45.49
C LEU A 489 18.98 -9.41 46.46
N LEU A 490 17.82 -9.04 45.92
CA LEU A 490 16.63 -8.67 46.69
C LEU A 490 15.45 -9.46 46.14
N TRP A 491 15.08 -10.53 46.82
CA TRP A 491 14.03 -11.47 46.41
C TRP A 491 12.62 -11.00 46.84
N PRO A 492 11.55 -11.53 46.21
CA PRO A 492 10.19 -11.34 46.67
C PRO A 492 10.01 -11.80 48.14
N GLU A 493 9.01 -11.26 48.83
CA GLU A 493 8.70 -11.67 50.20
C GLU A 493 8.45 -13.19 50.29
N LYS A 494 8.94 -13.83 51.37
CA LYS A 494 8.86 -15.27 51.63
C LYS A 494 9.62 -16.17 50.64
N TRP A 495 10.36 -15.62 49.69
CA TRP A 495 11.27 -16.40 48.87
C TRP A 495 12.69 -16.34 49.43
N THR A 496 13.41 -17.44 49.36
CA THR A 496 14.81 -17.54 49.74
C THR A 496 15.57 -18.41 48.76
N VAL A 497 16.90 -18.38 48.82
CA VAL A 497 17.73 -19.22 47.94
C VAL A 497 18.33 -20.34 48.77
N GLN A 498 18.04 -21.57 48.37
CA GLN A 498 18.68 -22.77 48.90
C GLN A 498 19.92 -23.08 48.06
N PRO A 499 21.13 -23.14 48.64
CA PRO A 499 22.34 -23.49 47.90
C PRO A 499 22.26 -24.87 47.26
N ASP A 500 22.82 -25.02 46.06
CA ASP A 500 22.90 -26.30 45.36
C ASP A 500 23.85 -27.25 46.12
N ALA A 501 23.52 -28.54 46.19
CA ALA A 501 24.29 -29.52 46.96
C ALA A 501 25.74 -29.70 46.43
N ASP A 502 25.91 -29.58 45.12
CA ASP A 502 27.19 -29.80 44.44
C ASP A 502 28.05 -28.52 44.31
N ASP A 503 27.43 -27.34 44.42
CA ASP A 503 28.11 -26.04 44.31
C ASP A 503 27.43 -24.98 45.18
N LEU A 504 28.03 -24.70 46.33
CA LEU A 504 27.54 -23.71 47.30
C LEU A 504 27.56 -22.26 46.80
N THR A 505 28.15 -22.00 45.63
CA THR A 505 28.12 -20.69 44.98
C THR A 505 26.87 -20.48 44.14
N ARG A 506 26.08 -21.55 43.91
CA ARG A 506 24.82 -21.57 43.17
C ARG A 506 23.68 -21.95 44.10
N GLY A 507 22.45 -21.68 43.68
CA GLY A 507 21.28 -22.11 44.43
C GLY A 507 20.00 -22.08 43.62
N THR A 508 18.97 -22.70 44.19
CA THR A 508 17.61 -22.74 43.68
C THR A 508 16.72 -21.88 44.57
N LEU A 509 15.87 -21.06 43.97
CA LEU A 509 14.85 -20.29 44.69
C LEU A 509 13.79 -21.23 45.24
N VAL A 510 13.51 -21.09 46.55
CA VAL A 510 12.51 -21.88 47.25
C VAL A 510 11.61 -20.96 48.07
N TYR A 511 10.34 -21.33 48.13
CA TYR A 511 9.37 -20.62 48.95
C TYR A 511 9.52 -21.05 50.42
N GLN A 512 9.67 -20.08 51.32
CA GLN A 512 9.72 -20.32 52.76
C GLN A 512 8.32 -20.67 53.27
N SER A 513 7.98 -21.96 53.29
CA SER A 513 6.82 -22.44 54.04
C SER A 513 7.17 -22.49 55.52
N SER A 514 6.55 -21.63 56.32
CA SER A 514 6.65 -21.73 57.77
C SER A 514 5.76 -22.87 58.28
N GLY A 515 6.36 -24.03 58.55
CA GLY A 515 5.94 -25.01 59.57
C GLY A 515 4.56 -25.70 59.44
N ASN A 516 4.60 -27.03 59.50
CA ASN A 516 3.49 -28.00 59.52
C ASN A 516 2.67 -28.16 58.23
N TRP A 517 3.14 -29.12 57.43
CA TRP A 517 2.39 -29.78 56.38
C TRP A 517 1.33 -30.71 56.98
N GLU A 518 0.22 -30.16 57.49
CA GLU A 518 -1.04 -30.89 57.67
C GLU A 518 -2.20 -29.97 57.28
N GLU A 519 -2.88 -30.31 56.19
CA GLU A 519 -4.20 -29.80 55.78
C GLU A 519 -4.38 -28.32 55.40
N ASP A 520 -3.35 -27.60 54.96
CA ASP A 520 -3.54 -26.46 54.06
C ASP A 520 -3.08 -26.86 52.66
N GLY A 521 -4.07 -26.95 51.77
CA GLY A 521 -4.01 -27.62 50.49
C GLY A 521 -2.76 -27.29 49.68
N LEU A 522 -2.39 -28.28 48.86
CA LEU A 522 -1.63 -28.05 47.64
C LEU A 522 -1.86 -26.61 47.13
N MET A 523 -0.82 -25.85 46.84
CA MET A 523 -0.95 -24.80 45.82
C MET A 523 -1.09 -25.41 44.41
N SER A 524 -1.62 -26.62 44.31
CA SER A 524 -2.73 -26.92 43.39
C SER A 524 -4.05 -26.77 44.16
N MET A 525 -4.51 -25.53 44.32
CA MET A 525 -5.92 -25.27 44.60
C MET A 525 -6.60 -24.86 43.29
N PRO A 526 -7.88 -25.22 43.16
CA PRO A 526 -8.49 -25.65 41.91
C PRO A 526 -8.48 -24.53 40.89
N PHE A 527 -8.46 -24.92 39.63
CA PHE A 527 -9.05 -24.12 38.56
C PHE A 527 -10.48 -23.77 39.00
N ASP A 528 -10.68 -22.60 39.60
CA ASP A 528 -11.97 -21.95 39.49
C ASP A 528 -12.03 -21.48 38.03
N ASP A 529 -12.94 -22.11 37.29
CA ASP A 529 -13.30 -21.84 35.90
C ASP A 529 -13.87 -20.41 35.71
N GLU A 530 -13.30 -19.39 36.35
CA GLU A 530 -13.44 -18.00 35.92
C GLU A 530 -12.34 -17.69 34.90
N GLU A 531 -12.58 -18.22 33.69
CA GLU A 531 -12.00 -17.86 32.39
C GLU A 531 -10.68 -17.07 32.44
N ILE A 532 -9.56 -17.76 32.68
CA ILE A 532 -8.38 -17.45 31.87
C ILE A 532 -8.77 -17.92 30.46
N PRO A 533 -8.91 -17.04 29.46
CA PRO A 533 -9.36 -17.43 28.14
C PRO A 533 -8.47 -18.58 27.64
N PRO A 534 -9.02 -19.65 27.04
CA PRO A 534 -8.23 -20.75 26.48
C PRO A 534 -7.13 -20.26 25.54
N GLU A 535 -7.34 -19.10 24.92
CA GLU A 535 -6.40 -18.36 24.07
C GLU A 535 -5.10 -17.92 24.78
N VAL A 536 -5.12 -17.70 26.11
CA VAL A 536 -3.95 -17.32 26.91
C VAL A 536 -3.17 -18.56 27.36
N LEU A 537 -3.86 -19.66 27.64
CA LEU A 537 -3.24 -20.91 28.10
C LEU A 537 -2.65 -21.75 26.96
N LEU A 538 -3.27 -21.76 25.77
CA LEU A 538 -2.79 -22.54 24.63
C LEU A 538 -1.34 -22.22 24.21
N PRO A 539 -0.94 -20.93 24.11
CA PRO A 539 0.45 -20.56 23.82
C PRO A 539 1.41 -20.96 24.93
N ILE A 540 1.01 -20.81 26.21
CA ILE A 540 1.82 -21.20 27.38
C ILE A 540 2.10 -22.70 27.35
N PHE A 541 1.06 -23.52 27.14
CA PHE A 541 1.19 -24.97 27.06
C PHE A 541 1.94 -25.43 25.80
N ARG A 542 1.76 -24.76 24.65
CA ARG A 542 2.56 -25.04 23.44
C ARG A 542 4.03 -24.70 23.62
N ALA A 543 4.34 -23.57 24.25
CA ALA A 543 5.71 -23.18 24.54
C ALA A 543 6.39 -24.14 25.54
N GLN A 544 5.67 -24.56 26.59
CA GLN A 544 6.16 -25.59 27.52
C GLN A 544 6.33 -26.96 26.87
N SER A 545 5.40 -27.39 26.01
CA SER A 545 5.48 -28.67 25.29
C SER A 545 6.67 -28.71 24.34
N LYS A 546 6.96 -27.61 23.63
CA LYS A 546 8.14 -27.50 22.75
C LYS A 546 9.45 -27.60 23.53
N LEU A 547 9.53 -26.95 24.69
CA LEU A 547 10.70 -27.01 25.58
C LEU A 547 10.94 -28.41 26.16
N GLN A 548 9.88 -29.18 26.43
CA GLN A 548 9.99 -30.56 26.88
C GLN A 548 10.42 -31.53 25.78
N GLU A 549 10.04 -31.28 24.52
CA GLU A 549 10.54 -32.05 23.37
C GLU A 549 12.01 -31.73 23.06
N GLU A 550 12.42 -30.46 23.06
CA GLU A 550 13.79 -30.04 22.74
C GLU A 550 14.82 -30.34 23.85
N ALA A 551 14.39 -30.49 25.10
CA ALA A 551 15.27 -30.93 26.20
C ALA A 551 15.41 -32.47 26.30
N GLY A 552 14.68 -33.22 25.47
CA GLY A 552 14.66 -34.68 25.45
C GLY A 552 15.48 -35.34 24.32
N GLU A 553 16.06 -34.56 23.41
CA GLU A 553 17.02 -34.98 22.38
C GLU A 553 18.45 -34.52 22.70
#